data_AF-D2XIQ2-F1
#
_entry.id   AF-D2XIQ2-F1
#
_cell.length_a   1.000
_cell.length_b   1.000
_cell.length_c   1.000
_cell.angle_alpha   90.00
_cell.angle_beta   90.00
_cell.angle_gamma   90.00
#
_symmetry.space_group_name_H-M   'P 1'
#
loop_
_entity.id
_entity.type
_entity.pdbx_description
1 polymer ?
#
loop_
_entity_poly.entity_id
_entity_poly.type
_entity_poly.pdbx_seq_one_letter_code
_entity_poly.pdbx_strand_id
1 'polypeptide(L)'
;ALWILVCWLCKLVIEANHHVTSIIPESALLICAGFILGGIIWGADHQQTFSLTPVVFFYYLLPSIIVDSGYHMPNKLFFSNLGAILVHAIIGTCWNAATLGLSLWGCQKGGAMGDLDIGLLQYLLFGSLIAAVDPVAVLAVFEQVHVNDVLFILVFGESLLNDGVTVVLFNVFDAFVTLGGAQIDAVEIIKGIISFFVVAFGGSLLGMVFGILMCFLTRCTKNIEIIEPGFIFVVGYLSY
;
A
#
# COMPACT_ATOMS: atom_id res chain seq x y z
N ALA A 1 17.04 10.17 4.75
CA ALA A 1 18.17 9.79 3.87
C ALA A 1 19.01 8.66 4.49
N LEU A 2 19.62 8.86 5.67
CA LEU A 2 20.47 7.83 6.30
C LEU A 2 19.74 6.50 6.57
N TRP A 3 18.49 6.55 7.03
CA TRP A 3 17.69 5.36 7.32
C TRP A 3 17.42 4.50 6.07
N ILE A 4 17.19 5.12 4.91
CA ILE A 4 16.99 4.39 3.64
C ILE A 4 18.25 3.62 3.28
N LEU A 5 19.42 4.24 3.46
CA LEU A 5 20.71 3.61 3.21
C LEU A 5 20.98 2.46 4.19
N VAL A 6 20.62 2.61 5.46
CA VAL A 6 20.69 1.53 6.45
C VAL A 6 19.75 0.39 6.10
N CYS A 7 18.49 0.67 5.73
CA CYS A 7 17.54 -0.34 5.27
C CYS A 7 18.05 -1.09 4.03
N TRP A 8 18.62 -0.37 3.07
CA TRP A 8 19.20 -0.97 1.86
C TRP A 8 20.41 -1.86 2.18
N LEU A 9 21.30 -1.44 3.07
CA LEU A 9 22.41 -2.27 3.55
C LEU A 9 21.92 -3.51 4.30
N CYS A 10 20.92 -3.36 5.18
CA CYS A 10 20.31 -4.49 5.88
C CYS A 10 19.72 -5.51 4.90
N LYS A 11 19.01 -5.04 3.86
CA LYS A 11 18.49 -5.89 2.80
C LYS A 11 19.61 -6.66 2.10
N LEU A 12 20.66 -5.97 1.66
CA LEU A 12 21.83 -6.61 1.03
C LEU A 12 22.46 -7.70 1.89
N VAL A 13 22.60 -7.47 3.20
CA VAL A 13 23.19 -8.45 4.12
C VAL A 13 22.29 -9.68 4.30
N ILE A 14 20.97 -9.47 4.38
CA ILE A 14 19.99 -10.57 4.48
C ILE A 14 19.99 -11.40 3.20
N GLU A 15 20.01 -10.73 2.04
CA GLU A 15 19.97 -11.35 0.72
C GLU A 15 21.28 -12.09 0.39
N ALA A 16 22.42 -11.61 0.88
CA ALA A 16 23.70 -12.31 0.79
C ALA A 16 23.72 -13.65 1.54
N ASN A 17 22.81 -13.87 2.49
CA ASN A 17 22.77 -15.08 3.31
C ASN A 17 21.57 -15.98 2.98
N HIS A 18 21.67 -16.65 1.83
CA HIS A 18 20.63 -17.55 1.29
C HIS A 18 20.14 -18.64 2.24
N HIS A 19 20.94 -19.05 3.23
CA HIS A 19 20.52 -20.04 4.22
C HIS A 19 19.40 -19.53 5.12
N VAL A 20 19.42 -18.25 5.49
CA VAL A 20 18.45 -17.67 6.44
C VAL A 20 17.13 -17.36 5.73
N THR A 21 17.19 -16.82 4.51
CA THR A 21 16.02 -16.50 3.69
C THR A 21 15.26 -17.74 3.22
N SER A 22 15.89 -18.92 3.24
CA SER A 22 15.21 -20.20 2.97
C SER A 22 14.26 -20.66 4.08
N ILE A 23 14.46 -20.19 5.32
CA ILE A 23 13.69 -20.62 6.51
C ILE A 23 12.70 -19.55 6.94
N ILE A 24 13.10 -18.27 6.88
CA ILE A 24 12.30 -17.14 7.35
C ILE A 24 12.05 -16.19 6.18
N PRO A 25 10.79 -15.76 5.94
CA PRO A 25 10.48 -14.77 4.90
C PRO A 25 11.28 -13.49 5.08
N GLU A 26 11.72 -12.90 3.97
CA GLU A 26 12.54 -11.68 3.95
C GLU A 26 11.88 -10.54 4.73
N SER A 27 10.58 -10.32 4.55
CA SER A 27 9.83 -9.26 5.24
C SER A 27 9.90 -9.39 6.76
N ALA A 28 9.86 -10.62 7.30
CA ALA A 28 9.95 -10.85 8.74
C ALA A 28 11.36 -10.53 9.27
N LEU A 29 12.42 -10.90 8.52
CA LEU A 29 13.80 -10.56 8.88
C LEU A 29 14.03 -9.05 8.87
N LEU A 30 13.49 -8.34 7.87
CA LEU A 30 13.57 -6.89 7.76
C LEU A 30 12.82 -6.19 8.90
N ILE A 31 11.64 -6.69 9.31
CA ILE A 31 10.90 -6.18 10.47
C ILE A 31 11.72 -6.37 11.75
N CYS A 32 12.29 -7.56 11.97
CA CYS A 32 13.15 -7.83 13.12
C CYS A 32 14.39 -6.92 13.14
N ALA A 33 15.05 -6.75 12.00
CA ALA A 33 16.19 -5.84 11.88
C ALA A 33 15.80 -4.39 12.17
N GLY A 34 14.65 -3.93 11.66
CA GLY A 34 14.10 -2.61 11.95
C GLY A 34 13.79 -2.42 13.44
N PHE A 35 13.23 -3.43 14.11
CA PHE A 35 12.95 -3.39 15.54
C PHE A 35 14.24 -3.31 16.38
N ILE A 36 15.25 -4.11 16.04
CA ILE A 36 16.57 -4.08 16.69
C ILE A 36 17.23 -2.71 16.51
N LEU A 37 17.26 -2.19 15.29
CA LEU A 37 17.80 -0.86 14.99
C LEU A 37 17.05 0.24 15.74
N GLY A 38 15.71 0.19 15.74
CA GLY A 38 14.87 1.12 16.49
C GLY A 38 15.16 1.07 18.00
N GLY A 39 15.35 -0.12 18.56
CA GLY A 39 15.75 -0.31 19.96
C GLY A 39 17.13 0.25 20.28
N ILE A 40 18.11 0.08 19.39
CA ILE A 40 19.46 0.65 19.54
C ILE A 40 19.40 2.18 19.52
N ILE A 41 18.67 2.77 18.57
CA ILE A 41 18.53 4.23 18.45
C ILE A 41 17.81 4.79 19.69
N TRP A 42 16.72 4.14 20.11
CA TRP A 42 15.99 4.53 21.31
C TRP A 42 16.87 4.45 22.56
N GLY A 43 17.68 3.40 22.71
CA GLY A 43 18.62 3.27 23.82
C GLY A 43 19.75 4.29 23.81
N ALA A 44 20.17 4.76 22.64
CA ALA A 44 21.25 5.74 22.48
C ALA A 44 20.80 7.19 22.71
N ASP A 45 19.65 7.58 22.15
CA ASP A 45 19.23 8.99 22.06
C ASP A 45 17.97 9.29 22.89
N HIS A 46 17.25 8.26 23.37
CA HIS A 46 15.94 8.35 24.06
C HIS A 46 14.88 9.19 23.31
N GLN A 47 15.17 9.61 22.08
CA GLN A 47 14.27 10.34 21.20
C GLN A 47 13.99 9.51 19.97
N GLN A 48 12.72 9.51 19.54
CA GLN A 48 12.35 9.04 18.21
C GLN A 48 12.76 10.09 17.18
N THR A 49 14.02 10.05 16.77
CA THR A 49 14.54 10.92 15.71
C THR A 49 13.93 10.59 14.33
N PHE A 50 13.27 9.44 14.19
CA PHE A 50 12.73 8.95 12.92
C PHE A 50 11.27 8.55 13.07
N SER A 51 10.37 9.33 12.49
CA SER A 51 8.95 9.01 12.35
C SER A 51 8.61 8.91 10.86
N LEU A 52 7.91 7.84 10.49
CA LEU A 52 7.37 7.66 9.14
C LEU A 52 6.00 8.34 9.07
N THR A 53 5.97 9.56 8.56
CA THR A 53 4.70 10.28 8.33
C THR A 53 3.96 9.65 7.15
N PRO A 54 2.61 9.56 7.18
CA PRO A 54 1.81 9.08 6.05
C PRO A 54 2.15 9.76 4.73
N VAL A 55 2.43 11.07 4.76
CA VAL A 55 2.86 11.85 3.59
C VAL A 55 4.13 11.27 2.96
N VAL A 56 5.11 10.87 3.77
CA VAL A 56 6.35 10.29 3.24
C VAL A 56 6.07 8.94 2.59
N PHE A 57 5.22 8.12 3.20
CA PHE A 57 4.82 6.83 2.65
C PHE A 57 4.09 6.99 1.31
N PHE A 58 3.04 7.79 1.28
CA PHE A 58 2.18 7.95 0.10
C PHE A 58 2.89 8.64 -1.07
N TYR A 59 3.75 9.64 -0.83
CA TYR A 59 4.38 10.37 -1.95
C TYR A 59 5.73 9.81 -2.40
N TYR A 60 6.46 9.08 -1.56
CA TYR A 60 7.81 8.60 -1.91
C TYR A 60 7.93 7.09 -2.03
N LEU A 61 7.17 6.31 -1.26
CA LEU A 61 7.31 4.85 -1.27
C LEU A 61 6.26 4.21 -2.19
N LEU A 62 5.00 4.59 -1.99
CA LEU A 62 3.87 3.98 -2.70
C LEU A 62 3.94 4.12 -4.23
N PRO A 63 4.28 5.28 -4.82
CA PRO A 63 4.25 5.45 -6.27
C PRO A 63 5.26 4.53 -6.97
N SER A 64 6.47 4.40 -6.41
CA SER A 64 7.49 3.49 -6.93
C SER A 64 7.08 2.02 -6.86
N ILE A 65 6.43 1.61 -5.77
CA ILE A 65 6.01 0.21 -5.57
C ILE A 65 4.88 -0.14 -6.55
N ILE A 66 3.88 0.74 -6.70
CA ILE A 66 2.76 0.52 -7.62
C ILE A 66 3.22 0.49 -9.07
N VAL A 67 4.12 1.40 -9.47
CA VAL A 67 4.64 1.44 -10.85
C VAL A 67 5.43 0.17 -11.18
N ASP A 68 6.30 -0.28 -10.26
CA ASP A 68 7.08 -1.51 -10.45
C ASP A 68 6.18 -2.75 -10.53
N SER A 69 5.18 -2.84 -9.65
CA SER A 69 4.20 -3.94 -9.62
C SER A 69 3.33 -3.95 -10.88
N GLY A 70 2.89 -2.79 -11.35
CA GLY A 70 2.10 -2.65 -12.57
C GLY A 70 2.89 -3.00 -13.83
N TYR A 71 4.19 -2.70 -13.87
CA TYR A 71 5.05 -2.99 -15.01
C TYR A 71 5.27 -4.50 -15.22
N HIS A 72 5.45 -5.25 -14.14
CA HIS A 72 5.70 -6.71 -14.18
C HIS A 72 4.41 -7.55 -14.22
N MET A 73 3.23 -6.92 -14.27
CA MET A 73 1.95 -7.61 -14.21
C MET A 73 1.63 -8.44 -15.47
N PRO A 74 1.18 -9.70 -15.33
CA PRO A 74 0.72 -10.51 -16.47
C PRO A 74 -0.66 -10.05 -16.96
N ASN A 75 -0.67 -9.22 -18.01
CA ASN A 75 -1.86 -8.55 -18.55
C ASN A 75 -3.04 -9.49 -18.88
N LYS A 76 -2.82 -10.59 -19.62
CA LYS A 76 -3.93 -11.41 -20.14
C LYS A 76 -4.76 -12.08 -19.04
N LEU A 77 -4.09 -12.65 -18.03
CA LEU A 77 -4.74 -13.34 -16.92
C LEU A 77 -5.44 -12.36 -15.98
N PHE A 78 -4.84 -11.19 -15.78
CA PHE A 78 -5.44 -10.11 -15.00
C PHE A 78 -6.76 -9.64 -15.60
N PHE A 79 -6.75 -9.23 -16.88
CA PHE A 79 -7.97 -8.72 -17.54
C PHE A 79 -9.05 -9.80 -17.71
N SER A 80 -8.68 -11.08 -17.82
CA SER A 80 -9.64 -12.18 -17.86
C SER A 80 -10.38 -12.39 -16.53
N ASN A 81 -9.80 -11.97 -15.40
CA ASN A 81 -10.36 -12.17 -14.05
C ASN A 81 -10.68 -10.85 -13.33
N LEU A 82 -10.63 -9.72 -14.03
CA LEU A 82 -10.73 -8.37 -13.47
C LEU A 82 -11.96 -8.19 -12.56
N GLY A 83 -13.10 -8.76 -12.92
CA GLY A 83 -14.32 -8.64 -12.11
C GLY A 83 -14.17 -9.22 -10.71
N ALA A 84 -13.58 -10.41 -10.57
CA ALA A 84 -13.32 -11.01 -9.27
C ALA A 84 -12.29 -10.20 -8.48
N ILE A 85 -11.23 -9.75 -9.15
CA ILE A 85 -10.19 -8.93 -8.55
C ILE A 85 -10.76 -7.63 -7.98
N LEU A 86 -11.59 -6.92 -8.75
CA LEU A 86 -12.22 -5.67 -8.32
C LEU A 86 -13.16 -5.87 -7.12
N VAL A 87 -13.92 -6.98 -7.10
CA VAL A 87 -14.78 -7.31 -5.96
C VAL A 87 -13.96 -7.53 -4.70
N HIS A 88 -12.89 -8.32 -4.80
CA HIS A 88 -12.00 -8.56 -3.66
C HIS A 88 -11.27 -7.29 -3.21
N ALA A 89 -10.71 -6.51 -4.13
CA ALA A 89 -9.98 -5.29 -3.82
C ALA A 89 -10.84 -4.15 -3.28
N ILE A 90 -12.08 -3.98 -3.76
CA ILE A 90 -12.93 -2.87 -3.30
C ILE A 90 -13.74 -3.29 -2.08
N ILE A 91 -14.51 -4.38 -2.21
CA ILE A 91 -15.44 -4.80 -1.15
C ILE A 91 -14.67 -5.44 -0.01
N GLY A 92 -13.67 -6.29 -0.32
CA GLY A 92 -12.84 -6.94 0.68
C GLY A 92 -12.07 -5.94 1.52
N THR A 93 -11.45 -4.93 0.90
CA THR A 93 -10.74 -3.87 1.62
C THR A 93 -11.67 -3.01 2.46
N CYS A 94 -12.80 -2.56 1.91
CA CYS A 94 -13.78 -1.78 2.69
C CYS A 94 -14.27 -2.58 3.91
N TRP A 95 -14.54 -3.87 3.72
CA TRP A 95 -14.94 -4.77 4.79
C TRP A 95 -13.82 -4.94 5.82
N ASN A 96 -12.58 -5.17 5.39
CA ASN A 96 -11.41 -5.31 6.26
C ASN A 96 -11.20 -4.05 7.12
N ALA A 97 -11.17 -2.87 6.49
CA ALA A 97 -11.04 -1.59 7.18
C ALA A 97 -12.16 -1.36 8.21
N ALA A 98 -13.41 -1.61 7.82
CA ALA A 98 -14.56 -1.42 8.70
C ALA A 98 -14.54 -2.38 9.88
N THR A 99 -14.30 -3.68 9.64
CA THR A 99 -14.25 -4.69 10.69
C THR A 99 -13.07 -4.49 11.65
N LEU A 100 -11.89 -4.12 11.15
CA LEU A 100 -10.75 -3.78 11.99
C LEU A 100 -11.05 -2.54 12.85
N GLY A 101 -11.51 -1.45 12.24
CA GLY A 101 -11.82 -0.22 12.98
C GLY A 101 -12.92 -0.40 14.02
N LEU A 102 -14.00 -1.10 13.66
CA LEU A 102 -15.12 -1.37 14.57
C LEU A 102 -14.74 -2.35 15.69
N SER A 103 -13.93 -3.35 15.40
CA SER A 103 -13.47 -4.30 16.42
C SER A 103 -12.58 -3.62 17.45
N LEU A 104 -11.64 -2.78 17.03
CA LEU A 104 -10.78 -2.00 17.94
C LEU A 104 -11.59 -1.01 18.79
N TRP A 105 -12.54 -0.30 18.19
CA TRP A 105 -13.46 0.56 18.93
C TRP A 105 -14.31 -0.24 19.94
N GLY A 106 -14.76 -1.44 19.55
CA GLY A 106 -15.46 -2.36 20.43
C GLY A 106 -14.61 -2.82 21.61
N CYS A 107 -13.33 -3.13 21.39
CA CYS A 107 -12.37 -3.50 22.44
C CYS A 107 -12.12 -2.34 23.42
N GLN A 108 -12.01 -1.10 22.94
CA GLN A 108 -11.89 0.09 23.77
C GLN A 108 -13.16 0.30 24.62
N LYS A 109 -14.35 0.20 24.01
CA LYS A 109 -15.63 0.27 24.74
C LYS A 109 -15.79 -0.87 25.75
N GLY A 110 -15.22 -2.04 25.47
CA GLY A 110 -15.16 -3.19 26.36
C GLY A 110 -14.13 -3.06 27.49
N GLY A 111 -13.37 -1.96 27.57
CA GLY A 111 -12.39 -1.69 28.63
C GLY A 111 -11.06 -2.45 28.47
N ALA A 112 -10.85 -3.17 27.37
CA ALA A 112 -9.63 -3.96 27.15
C ALA A 112 -8.38 -3.10 26.85
N MET A 113 -8.58 -1.86 26.40
CA MET A 113 -7.51 -0.94 25.99
C MET A 113 -7.28 0.24 26.97
N GLY A 114 -7.97 0.25 28.11
CA GLY A 114 -7.91 1.35 29.09
C GLY A 114 -8.66 2.62 28.67
N ASP A 115 -8.44 3.71 29.39
CA ASP A 115 -9.02 5.03 29.10
C ASP A 115 -8.23 5.75 27.99
N LEU A 116 -8.55 5.39 26.75
CA LEU A 116 -8.10 6.13 25.57
C LEU A 116 -9.23 7.07 25.12
N ASP A 117 -8.93 8.37 24.94
CA ASP A 117 -9.87 9.33 24.36
C ASP A 117 -9.73 9.37 22.83
N ILE A 118 -10.09 8.25 22.20
CA ILE A 118 -10.03 8.08 20.75
C ILE A 118 -11.45 7.83 20.23
N GLY A 119 -11.86 8.60 19.23
CA GLY A 119 -13.17 8.48 18.60
C GLY A 119 -13.25 7.35 17.56
N LEU A 120 -14.47 6.97 17.20
CA LEU A 120 -14.73 5.91 16.20
C LEU A 120 -14.06 6.20 14.85
N LEU A 121 -14.08 7.46 14.41
CA LEU A 121 -13.52 7.85 13.12
C LEU A 121 -12.00 7.65 13.07
N GLN A 122 -11.30 7.87 14.18
CA GLN A 122 -9.86 7.61 14.29
C GLN A 122 -9.55 6.11 14.21
N TYR A 123 -10.40 5.24 14.77
CA TYR A 123 -10.26 3.79 14.59
C TYR A 123 -10.55 3.34 13.17
N LEU A 124 -11.55 3.94 12.50
CA LEU A 124 -11.82 3.65 11.08
C LEU A 124 -10.71 4.18 10.16
N LEU A 125 -10.14 5.34 10.47
CA LEU A 125 -8.96 5.89 9.80
C LEU A 125 -7.76 4.95 9.95
N PHE A 126 -7.50 4.48 11.18
CA PHE A 126 -6.48 3.46 11.42
C PHE A 126 -6.79 2.16 10.67
N GLY A 127 -8.05 1.73 10.69
CA GLY A 127 -8.55 0.57 9.94
C GLY A 127 -8.25 0.66 8.45
N SER A 128 -8.49 1.83 7.85
CA SER A 128 -8.18 2.07 6.44
C SER A 128 -6.69 1.97 6.16
N LEU A 129 -5.83 2.58 6.98
CA LEU A 129 -4.37 2.54 6.79
C LEU A 129 -3.81 1.11 6.83
N ILE A 130 -4.39 0.24 7.66
CA ILE A 130 -3.96 -1.16 7.82
C ILE A 130 -4.67 -2.12 6.84
N ALA A 131 -5.70 -1.67 6.14
CA ALA A 131 -6.49 -2.54 5.26
C ALA A 131 -5.76 -2.95 3.97
N ALA A 132 -4.72 -2.20 3.57
CA ALA A 132 -3.81 -2.58 2.50
C ALA A 132 -3.03 -3.84 2.92
N VAL A 133 -3.23 -4.93 2.18
CA VAL A 133 -2.58 -6.22 2.44
C VAL A 133 -1.50 -6.45 1.40
N ASP A 134 -0.25 -6.61 1.86
CA ASP A 134 0.88 -7.01 1.01
C ASP A 134 1.05 -8.55 1.04
N PRO A 135 0.86 -9.25 -0.09
CA PRO A 135 0.90 -10.70 -0.16
C PRO A 135 2.30 -11.20 -0.56
N VAL A 136 3.36 -10.36 -0.59
CA VAL A 136 4.70 -10.76 -1.08
C VAL A 136 5.17 -12.09 -0.46
N ALA A 137 5.02 -12.26 0.85
CA ALA A 137 5.40 -13.51 1.52
C ALA A 137 4.54 -14.71 1.08
N VAL A 138 3.25 -14.50 0.83
CA VAL A 138 2.31 -15.54 0.39
C VAL A 138 2.57 -15.91 -1.07
N LEU A 139 2.81 -14.92 -1.93
CA LEU A 139 3.13 -15.11 -3.35
C LEU A 139 4.42 -15.90 -3.53
N ALA A 140 5.46 -15.60 -2.72
CA ALA A 140 6.72 -16.34 -2.74
C ALA A 140 6.52 -17.84 -2.42
N VAL A 141 5.64 -18.16 -1.46
CA VAL A 141 5.31 -19.55 -1.12
C VAL A 141 4.47 -20.20 -2.23
N PHE A 142 3.52 -19.47 -2.82
CA PHE A 142 2.68 -19.99 -3.90
C PHE A 142 3.48 -20.37 -5.14
N GLU A 143 4.52 -19.60 -5.46
CA GLU A 143 5.44 -19.90 -6.56
C GLU A 143 6.22 -21.20 -6.30
N GLN A 144 6.71 -21.41 -5.07
CA GLN A 144 7.41 -22.63 -4.67
C GLN A 144 6.54 -23.88 -4.72
N VAL A 145 5.25 -23.73 -4.37
CA VAL A 145 4.29 -24.86 -4.33
C VAL A 145 3.60 -25.05 -5.69
N HIS A 146 3.91 -24.23 -6.70
CA HIS A 146 3.30 -24.26 -8.04
C HIS A 146 1.76 -24.22 -7.98
N VAL A 147 1.25 -23.22 -7.28
CA VAL A 147 -0.18 -22.94 -7.18
C VAL A 147 -0.75 -22.51 -8.54
N ASN A 148 -2.05 -22.70 -8.73
CA ASN A 148 -2.76 -22.28 -9.94
C ASN A 148 -2.55 -20.79 -10.26
N ASP A 149 -2.15 -20.47 -11.50
CA ASP A 149 -1.91 -19.12 -11.99
C ASP A 149 -3.10 -18.16 -11.78
N VAL A 150 -4.33 -18.68 -11.81
CA VAL A 150 -5.55 -17.91 -11.54
C VAL A 150 -5.61 -17.46 -10.08
N LEU A 151 -5.24 -18.34 -9.14
CA LEU A 151 -5.22 -17.94 -7.73
C LEU A 151 -4.09 -16.94 -7.46
N PHE A 152 -2.94 -17.15 -8.08
CA PHE A 152 -1.81 -16.21 -8.02
C PHE A 152 -2.22 -14.81 -8.49
N ILE A 153 -2.86 -14.70 -9.67
CA ILE A 153 -3.24 -13.39 -10.23
C ILE A 153 -4.40 -12.75 -9.46
N LEU A 154 -5.29 -13.54 -8.85
CA LEU A 154 -6.37 -13.01 -8.01
C LEU A 154 -5.81 -12.32 -6.77
N VAL A 155 -4.89 -12.99 -6.06
CA VAL A 155 -4.25 -12.44 -4.84
C VAL A 155 -3.34 -11.27 -5.20
N PHE A 156 -2.52 -11.39 -6.25
CA PHE A 156 -1.66 -10.31 -6.71
C PHE A 156 -2.46 -9.07 -7.13
N GLY A 157 -3.52 -9.27 -7.92
CA GLY A 157 -4.37 -8.19 -8.40
C GLY A 157 -5.19 -7.53 -7.29
N GLU A 158 -5.64 -8.32 -6.30
CA GLU A 158 -6.31 -7.78 -5.10
C GLU A 158 -5.40 -6.77 -4.43
N SER A 159 -4.19 -7.17 -4.06
CA SER A 159 -3.25 -6.32 -3.34
C SER A 159 -2.82 -5.11 -4.14
N LEU A 160 -2.60 -5.26 -5.46
CA LEU A 160 -2.26 -4.13 -6.34
C LEU A 160 -3.36 -3.05 -6.36
N LEU A 161 -4.63 -3.44 -6.42
CA LEU A 161 -5.74 -2.48 -6.46
C LEU A 161 -6.17 -2.01 -5.07
N ASN A 162 -6.00 -2.85 -4.04
CA ASN A 162 -6.31 -2.55 -2.65
C ASN A 162 -5.53 -1.33 -2.15
N ASP A 163 -4.26 -1.19 -2.52
CA ASP A 163 -3.44 -0.02 -2.15
C ASP A 163 -4.11 1.30 -2.55
N GLY A 164 -4.63 1.38 -3.77
CA GLY A 164 -5.38 2.55 -4.25
C GLY A 164 -6.68 2.78 -3.49
N VAL A 165 -7.44 1.71 -3.21
CA VAL A 165 -8.70 1.78 -2.43
C VAL A 165 -8.42 2.30 -1.01
N THR A 166 -7.35 1.81 -0.39
CA THR A 166 -6.91 2.19 0.95
C THR A 166 -6.53 3.67 1.03
N VAL A 167 -5.79 4.20 0.05
CA VAL A 167 -5.47 5.65 -0.02
C VAL A 167 -6.73 6.49 -0.05
N VAL A 168 -7.71 6.11 -0.86
CA VAL A 168 -8.99 6.84 -0.97
C VAL A 168 -9.74 6.77 0.35
N LEU A 169 -9.84 5.59 0.95
CA LEU A 169 -10.55 5.38 2.20
C LEU A 169 -9.91 6.15 3.36
N PHE A 170 -8.57 6.19 3.40
CA PHE A 170 -7.80 6.99 4.35
C PHE A 170 -8.12 8.49 4.22
N ASN A 171 -8.06 9.04 3.00
CA ASN A 171 -8.35 10.46 2.77
C ASN A 171 -9.80 10.84 3.13
N VAL A 172 -10.76 9.94 2.86
CA VAL A 172 -12.17 10.14 3.23
C VAL A 172 -12.33 10.19 4.76
N PHE A 173 -11.73 9.24 5.49
CA PHE A 173 -11.80 9.26 6.94
C PHE A 173 -11.01 10.40 7.57
N ASP A 174 -9.87 10.80 6.98
CA ASP A 174 -9.06 11.93 7.47
C ASP A 174 -9.82 13.25 7.35
N ALA A 175 -10.53 13.43 6.22
CA ALA A 175 -11.45 14.54 6.06
C ALA A 175 -12.55 14.52 7.14
N PHE A 176 -13.17 13.37 7.40
CA PHE A 176 -14.22 13.26 8.42
C PHE A 176 -13.71 13.52 9.85
N VAL A 177 -12.49 13.07 10.17
CA VAL A 177 -11.84 13.38 11.45
C VAL A 177 -11.57 14.88 11.56
N THR A 178 -11.08 15.52 10.50
CA THR A 178 -10.77 16.96 10.47
C THR A 178 -12.02 17.83 10.60
N LEU A 179 -13.16 17.41 10.04
CA LEU A 179 -14.45 18.08 10.22
C LEU A 179 -15.07 17.92 11.62
N GLY A 180 -14.52 17.04 12.47
CA GLY A 180 -14.86 16.97 13.89
C GLY A 180 -16.12 16.18 14.25
N GLY A 181 -16.53 15.19 13.45
CA GLY A 181 -17.49 14.12 13.78
C GLY A 181 -18.96 14.51 14.08
N ALA A 182 -19.21 15.65 14.71
CA ALA A 182 -20.53 16.14 15.14
C ALA A 182 -21.33 16.81 14.01
N GLN A 183 -20.72 17.02 12.83
CA GLN A 183 -21.36 17.57 11.64
C GLN A 183 -21.33 16.60 10.44
N ILE A 184 -21.22 15.29 10.68
CA ILE A 184 -21.34 14.31 9.59
C ILE A 184 -22.82 14.22 9.21
N ASP A 185 -23.21 15.05 8.25
CA ASP A 185 -24.52 14.98 7.61
C ASP A 185 -24.53 13.88 6.54
N ALA A 186 -25.72 13.39 6.16
CA ALA A 186 -25.86 12.40 5.09
C ALA A 186 -25.23 12.87 3.77
N VAL A 187 -25.14 14.20 3.59
CA VAL A 187 -24.46 14.86 2.47
C VAL A 187 -22.96 14.55 2.45
N GLU A 188 -22.27 14.50 3.59
CA GLU A 188 -20.83 14.22 3.65
C GLU A 188 -20.52 12.75 3.35
N ILE A 189 -21.40 11.83 3.76
CA ILE A 189 -21.30 10.41 3.39
C ILE A 189 -21.46 10.23 1.87
N ILE A 190 -22.45 10.90 1.27
CA ILE A 190 -22.67 10.88 -0.18
C ILE A 190 -21.47 11.49 -0.92
N LYS A 191 -20.91 12.59 -0.42
CA LYS A 191 -19.67 13.17 -0.97
C LYS A 191 -18.50 12.19 -0.90
N GLY A 192 -18.34 11.44 0.19
CA GLY A 192 -17.33 10.41 0.32
C GLY A 192 -17.47 9.30 -0.74
N ILE A 193 -18.70 8.81 -0.96
CA ILE A 193 -18.99 7.81 -1.99
C ILE A 193 -18.72 8.37 -3.40
N ILE A 194 -19.15 9.60 -3.68
CA ILE A 194 -18.90 10.24 -4.97
C ILE A 194 -17.40 10.45 -5.18
N SER A 195 -16.69 10.92 -4.16
CA SER A 195 -15.24 11.10 -4.18
C SER A 195 -14.52 9.80 -4.48
N PHE A 196 -14.98 8.68 -3.91
CA PHE A 196 -14.45 7.35 -4.21
C PHE A 196 -14.50 7.02 -5.71
N PHE A 197 -15.68 7.18 -6.34
CA PHE A 197 -15.81 6.93 -7.77
C PHE A 197 -15.04 7.93 -8.63
N VAL A 198 -15.01 9.21 -8.24
CA VAL A 198 -14.26 10.25 -8.95
C VAL A 198 -12.76 9.95 -8.93
N VAL A 199 -12.20 9.55 -7.78
CA VAL A 199 -10.79 9.20 -7.67
C VAL A 199 -10.49 7.88 -8.40
N ALA A 200 -11.36 6.87 -8.31
CA ALA A 200 -11.19 5.61 -9.01
C ALA A 200 -11.19 5.76 -10.54
N PHE A 201 -12.22 6.40 -11.10
CA PHE A 201 -12.31 6.61 -12.56
C PHE A 201 -11.34 7.69 -13.06
N GLY A 202 -11.15 8.77 -12.30
CA GLY A 202 -10.21 9.83 -12.63
C GLY A 202 -8.76 9.34 -12.61
N GLY A 203 -8.38 8.58 -11.58
CA GLY A 203 -7.06 7.94 -11.48
C GLY A 203 -6.83 6.93 -12.60
N SER A 204 -7.82 6.09 -12.92
CA SER A 204 -7.72 5.16 -14.06
C SER A 204 -7.54 5.88 -15.40
N LEU A 205 -8.29 6.98 -15.63
CA LEU A 205 -8.18 7.79 -16.84
C LEU A 205 -6.79 8.45 -16.96
N LEU A 206 -6.30 9.07 -15.89
CA LEU A 206 -4.96 9.67 -15.86
C LEU A 206 -3.87 8.61 -16.05
N GLY A 207 -3.98 7.47 -15.38
CA GLY A 207 -3.07 6.34 -15.56
C GLY A 207 -3.04 5.84 -17.01
N MET A 208 -4.18 5.78 -17.69
CA MET A 208 -4.24 5.42 -19.11
C MET A 208 -3.55 6.47 -19.99
N VAL A 209 -3.78 7.77 -19.75
CA VAL A 209 -3.15 8.86 -20.52
C VAL A 209 -1.62 8.82 -20.36
N PHE A 210 -1.13 8.72 -19.13
CA PHE A 210 0.31 8.66 -18.85
C PHE A 210 0.94 7.32 -19.30
N GLY A 211 0.20 6.21 -19.25
CA GLY A 211 0.64 4.93 -19.80
C GLY A 211 0.79 4.96 -21.32
N ILE A 212 -0.12 5.64 -22.04
CA ILE A 212 0.01 5.87 -23.49
C ILE A 212 1.19 6.79 -23.78
N LEU A 213 1.37 7.85 -22.99
CA LEU A 213 2.53 8.75 -23.09
C LEU A 213 3.84 7.98 -22.91
N MET A 214 3.90 7.08 -21.92
CA MET A 214 5.05 6.20 -21.71
C MET A 214 5.32 5.30 -22.91
N CYS A 215 4.29 4.63 -23.43
CA CYS A 215 4.43 3.81 -24.64
C CYS A 215 5.02 4.60 -25.82
N PHE A 216 4.62 5.87 -25.96
CA PHE A 216 5.14 6.75 -27.01
C PHE A 216 6.60 7.15 -26.73
N LEU A 217 6.94 7.55 -25.50
CA LEU A 217 8.29 7.95 -25.11
C LEU A 217 9.29 6.81 -25.26
N THR A 218 8.93 5.60 -24.83
CA THR A 218 9.75 4.40 -25.01
C THR A 218 9.93 4.08 -26.50
N ARG A 219 8.89 4.26 -27.32
CA ARG A 219 9.00 4.08 -28.78
C ARG A 219 9.96 5.10 -29.43
N CYS A 220 9.97 6.34 -28.96
CA CYS A 220 10.87 7.40 -29.46
C CYS A 220 12.32 7.24 -28.97
N THR A 221 12.52 6.69 -27.77
CA THR A 221 13.83 6.60 -27.10
C THR A 221 14.55 5.26 -27.35
N LYS A 222 14.01 4.38 -28.21
CA LYS A 222 14.61 3.07 -28.53
C LYS A 222 16.11 3.06 -28.86
N ASN A 223 16.66 4.18 -29.35
CA ASN A 223 18.08 4.27 -29.70
C ASN A 223 18.98 4.61 -28.49
N ILE A 224 18.41 4.91 -27.31
CA ILE A 224 19.12 5.30 -26.09
C ILE A 224 18.50 4.60 -24.87
N GLU A 225 18.65 3.28 -24.82
CA GLU A 225 18.06 2.39 -23.79
C GLU A 225 18.42 2.79 -22.34
N ILE A 226 19.55 3.48 -22.13
CA ILE A 226 20.04 3.89 -20.80
C ILE A 226 19.09 4.87 -20.10
N ILE A 227 18.29 5.65 -20.86
CA ILE A 227 17.42 6.70 -20.30
C ILE A 227 16.01 6.15 -20.00
N GLU A 228 15.63 5.01 -20.56
CA GLU A 228 14.27 4.45 -20.44
C GLU A 228 13.80 4.23 -18.98
N PRO A 229 14.62 3.67 -18.06
CA PRO A 229 14.23 3.53 -16.65
C PRO A 229 13.92 4.88 -15.98
N GLY A 230 14.66 5.92 -16.35
CA GLY A 230 14.44 7.27 -15.84
C GLY A 230 13.07 7.83 -16.27
N PHE A 231 12.66 7.58 -17.51
CA PHE A 231 11.33 7.99 -17.98
C PHE A 231 10.21 7.21 -17.29
N ILE A 232 10.39 5.89 -17.10
CA ILE A 232 9.41 5.06 -16.37
C ILE A 232 9.19 5.61 -14.96
N PHE A 233 10.27 5.93 -14.25
CA PHE A 233 10.19 6.55 -12.93
C PHE A 233 9.51 7.93 -12.96
N VAL A 234 9.99 8.84 -13.82
CA VAL A 234 9.48 10.22 -13.85
C VAL A 234 8.02 10.27 -14.23
N VAL A 235 7.60 9.53 -15.26
CA VAL A 235 6.19 9.55 -15.69
C VAL A 235 5.30 8.80 -14.71
N GLY A 236 5.79 7.72 -14.10
CA GLY A 236 5.09 7.07 -12.99
C GLY A 236 4.80 8.05 -11.85
N TYR A 237 5.79 8.84 -11.44
CA TYR A 237 5.62 9.87 -10.42
C TYR A 237 4.74 11.04 -10.87
N LEU A 238 4.78 11.45 -12.14
CA LEU A 238 3.90 12.50 -12.66
C LEU A 238 2.42 12.06 -12.75
N SER A 239 2.17 10.76 -12.82
CA SER A 239 0.83 10.20 -12.86
C SER A 239 0.16 10.07 -11.49
N TYR A 240 0.95 10.13 -10.41
CA TYR A 240 0.53 10.05 -9.02
C TYR A 240 0.15 11.43 -8.47
#